data_AF-A0A946MKC4-F1
#
_entry.id   AF-A0A946MKC4-F1
#
_cell.length_a   1.000
_cell.length_b   1.000
_cell.length_c   1.000
_cell.angle_alpha   90.00
_cell.angle_beta   90.00
_cell.angle_gamma   90.00
#
_symmetry.space_group_name_H-M   'P 1'
#
loop_
_entity.id
_entity.type
_entity.pdbx_description
1 polymer ?
#
loop_
_entity_poly.entity_id
_entity_poly.type
_entity_poly.pdbx_seq_one_letter_code
_entity_poly.pdbx_strand_id
1 'polypeptide(L)' 'PKLVVALGKPVEDIQIDELDKDGDIKYWRDENKIHHVPKRDLDDIIIGSW' A
#
# COMPACT_ATOMS: atom_id res chain seq x y z
N PRO A 1 14.16 -22.22 5.99
CA PRO A 1 13.23 -21.24 6.63
C PRO A 1 12.26 -20.73 5.55
N LYS A 2 10.99 -20.46 5.89
CA LYS A 2 9.96 -20.06 4.90
C LYS A 2 10.02 -18.56 4.58
N LEU A 3 10.15 -17.69 5.60
CA LEU A 3 10.30 -16.24 5.47
C LEU A 3 11.03 -15.66 6.70
N VAL A 4 11.43 -14.38 6.63
CA VAL A 4 12.03 -13.59 7.71
C VAL A 4 11.27 -12.26 7.83
N VAL A 5 11.13 -11.74 9.06
CA VAL A 5 10.50 -10.44 9.33
C VAL A 5 11.57 -9.49 9.87
N ALA A 6 11.83 -8.40 9.16
CA ALA A 6 12.74 -7.35 9.61
C ALA A 6 12.05 -6.43 10.63
N LEU A 7 12.72 -6.11 11.73
CA LEU A 7 12.22 -5.24 12.80
C LEU A 7 13.23 -4.12 13.06
N GLY A 8 12.73 -2.92 13.33
CA GLY A 8 13.54 -1.73 13.61
C GLY A 8 12.68 -0.49 13.84
N LYS A 9 13.31 0.61 14.24
CA LYS A 9 12.62 1.91 14.34
C LYS A 9 12.32 2.45 12.93
N PRO A 10 11.10 2.92 12.63
CA PRO A 10 10.79 3.56 11.35
C PRO A 10 11.67 4.78 11.08
N VAL A 11 12.05 4.97 9.81
CA VAL A 11 12.85 6.12 9.32
C VAL A 11 12.26 6.80 8.08
N GLU A 12 11.11 6.31 7.60
CA GLU A 12 10.38 6.85 6.45
C GLU A 12 8.91 7.06 6.87
N ASP A 13 8.26 8.06 6.29
CA ASP A 13 6.82 8.26 6.39
C ASP A 13 6.11 7.48 5.29
N ILE A 14 5.01 6.81 5.64
CA ILE A 14 4.26 5.93 4.74
C ILE A 14 2.83 6.47 4.64
N GLN A 15 2.34 6.60 3.41
CA GLN A 15 0.97 7.01 3.12
C GLN A 15 0.25 5.92 2.33
N ILE A 16 -0.98 5.62 2.75
CA ILE A 16 -1.89 4.78 1.99
C ILE A 16 -2.72 5.70 1.11
N ASP A 17 -2.72 5.40 -0.18
CA ASP A 17 -3.55 6.10 -1.16
C ASP A 17 -4.65 5.18 -1.65
N GLU A 18 -5.79 5.77 -2.02
CA GLU A 18 -6.79 5.09 -2.84
C GLU A 18 -6.16 4.67 -4.17
N LEU A 19 -6.50 3.47 -4.63
CA LEU A 19 -6.07 3.01 -5.94
C LEU A 19 -6.71 3.90 -7.03
N ASP A 20 -5.88 4.37 -7.96
CA ASP A 20 -6.37 5.16 -9.07
C ASP A 20 -7.24 4.34 -10.04
N LYS A 21 -7.92 5.03 -10.96
CA LYS A 21 -8.81 4.41 -11.95
C LYS A 21 -8.05 3.52 -12.94
N ASP A 22 -6.77 3.77 -13.14
CA ASP A 22 -5.90 2.99 -14.02
C ASP A 22 -5.42 1.69 -13.34
N GLY A 23 -5.60 1.61 -12.02
CA GLY A 23 -5.33 0.42 -11.21
C GLY A 23 -3.85 0.20 -10.91
N ASP A 24 -3.01 1.25 -10.94
CA ASP A 24 -1.57 1.08 -10.68
C ASP A 24 -1.30 0.82 -9.19
N ILE A 25 -0.85 -0.39 -8.90
CA ILE A 25 -0.55 -0.86 -7.54
C ILE A 25 0.92 -0.65 -7.14
N LYS A 26 1.76 -0.10 -8.02
CA LYS A 26 3.17 0.13 -7.72
C LYS A 26 3.30 1.17 -6.63
N TYR A 27 4.07 0.84 -5.59
CA TYR A 27 4.49 1.84 -4.63
C TYR A 27 5.47 2.82 -5.27
N TRP A 28 5.46 4.05 -4.80
CA TRP A 28 6.29 5.13 -5.33
C TRP A 28 6.69 6.09 -4.20
N ARG A 29 7.62 7.01 -4.49
CA ARG A 29 8.05 8.05 -3.56
C ARG A 29 7.86 9.41 -4.18
N ASP A 30 7.30 10.33 -3.39
CA ASP A 30 7.09 11.71 -3.82
C ASP A 30 8.35 12.58 -3.61
N GLU A 31 8.23 13.86 -3.92
CA GLU A 31 9.29 14.85 -3.74
C GLU A 31 9.68 15.03 -2.26
N ASN A 32 8.74 14.79 -1.34
CA ASN A 32 8.94 14.86 0.11
C ASN A 32 9.48 13.55 0.70
N LYS A 33 9.74 12.53 -0.12
CA LYS A 33 10.19 11.18 0.28
C LYS A 33 9.16 10.36 1.06
N ILE A 34 7.87 10.72 1.00
CA ILE A 34 6.80 9.88 1.52
C ILE A 34 6.69 8.63 0.63
N HIS A 35 6.58 7.47 1.27
CA HIS A 35 6.35 6.20 0.59
C HIS A 35 4.85 5.98 0.39
N HIS A 36 4.41 6.16 -0.85
CA HIS A 36 3.01 6.02 -1.25
C HIS A 36 2.70 4.56 -1.61
N VAL A 37 1.64 4.02 -1.02
CA VAL A 37 1.21 2.64 -1.22
C VAL A 37 -0.26 2.62 -1.65
N PRO A 38 -0.55 2.50 -2.96
CA PRO A 38 -1.92 2.41 -3.46
C PRO A 38 -2.62 1.14 -2.96
N LYS A 39 -3.88 1.27 -2.49
CA LYS A 39 -4.70 0.16 -1.99
C LYS A 39 -6.10 0.20 -2.60
N ARG A 40 -6.61 -0.99 -2.94
CA ARG A 40 -8.00 -1.20 -3.38
C ARG A 40 -8.96 -0.79 -2.27
N ASP A 41 -10.12 -0.29 -2.67
CA ASP A 41 -11.20 -0.08 -1.72
C ASP A 41 -11.72 -1.42 -1.18
N LEU A 42 -12.45 -1.36 -0.06
CA LEU A 42 -13.07 -2.54 0.54
C LEU A 42 -14.12 -3.16 -0.39
N ASP A 43 -14.91 -2.33 -1.09
CA ASP A 43 -15.97 -2.80 -1.99
C ASP A 43 -15.40 -3.54 -3.21
N ASP A 44 -14.17 -3.22 -3.61
CA ASP A 44 -13.47 -3.90 -4.71
C ASP A 44 -12.99 -5.32 -4.36
N ILE A 45 -12.90 -5.64 -3.06
CA ILE A 45 -12.34 -6.91 -2.59
C ILE A 45 -13.37 -7.85 -1.94
N ILE A 46 -14.55 -7.34 -1.57
CA ILE A 46 -15.64 -8.18 -1.07
C ILE A 46 -16.37 -8.82 -2.25
N ILE A 47 -16.18 -10.14 -2.41
CA ILE A 47 -16.89 -10.93 -3.43
C ILE A 47 -17.96 -11.76 -2.74
N GLY A 48 -19.23 -11.46 -3.03
CA GLY A 48 -20.42 -12.11 -2.46
C GLY A 48 -21.05 -11.28 -1.35
N SER A 49 -22.22 -10.70 -1.64
CA SER A 49 -23.12 -10.15 -0.62
C SER A 49 -23.84 -11.28 0.10
N TRP A 50 -23.82 -11.27 1.43
CA TRP A 50 -24.55 -12.21 2.29
C TRP A 50 -26.05 -12.24 1.99
#